data_AF-A0A7W9FH95-F1
#
_entry.id   AF-A0A7W9FH95-F1
#
_cell.length_a   1.000
_cell.length_b   1.000
_cell.length_c   1.000
_cell.angle_alpha   90.00
_cell.angle_beta   90.00
_cell.angle_gamma   90.00
#
_symmetry.space_group_name_H-M   'P 1'
#
loop_
_entity.id
_entity.type
_entity.pdbx_description
1 polymer ?
#
loop_
_entity_poly.entity_id
_entity_poly.type
_entity_poly.pdbx_seq_one_letter_code
_entity_poly.pdbx_strand_id
1 'polypeptide(L)'
;MLVTLLIGMGLAFTPHDPFGPVAYIGFVVAAGLGGLTGWWRAKTVSMRYDADAAQVMARTSNFAVLVLVGLMALRSAVRLWLQNADLGLNIGAVTDAFLIFAIGLVVGQRVEMWIRARALKRGGAGASMLAPGRAS
;
A
#
# COMPACT_ATOMS: atom_id res chain seq x y z
N MET A 1 -12.96 -2.24 26.27
CA MET A 1 -13.48 -3.63 26.33
C MET A 1 -14.88 -3.76 25.73
N LEU A 2 -15.80 -2.83 26.00
CA LEU A 2 -17.13 -2.81 25.37
C LEU A 2 -17.07 -2.80 23.83
N VAL A 3 -16.24 -1.92 23.26
CA VAL A 3 -16.08 -1.79 21.79
C VAL A 3 -15.51 -3.07 21.18
N THR A 4 -14.52 -3.70 21.81
CA THR A 4 -13.93 -4.96 21.33
C THR A 4 -14.91 -6.13 21.41
N LEU A 5 -15.75 -6.19 22.45
CA LEU A 5 -16.82 -7.19 22.57
C LEU A 5 -17.93 -6.96 21.55
N LEU A 6 -18.30 -5.72 21.26
CA LEU A 6 -19.30 -5.38 20.24
C LEU A 6 -18.80 -5.72 18.83
N ILE A 7 -17.52 -5.47 18.54
CA ILE A 7 -16.89 -5.90 17.28
C ILE A 7 -16.86 -7.43 17.19
N GLY A 8 -16.44 -8.12 18.25
CA GLY A 8 -16.41 -9.59 18.29
C GLY A 8 -17.79 -10.22 18.12
N MET A 9 -18.82 -9.64 18.74
CA MET A 9 -20.20 -10.11 18.62
C MET A 9 -20.73 -9.88 17.20
N GLY A 10 -20.44 -8.74 16.57
CA GLY A 10 -20.81 -8.48 15.17
C GLY A 10 -20.18 -9.47 14.18
N LEU A 11 -18.95 -9.92 14.45
CA LEU A 11 -18.25 -10.91 13.62
C LEU A 11 -18.78 -12.35 13.80
N ALA A 12 -19.28 -12.70 14.99
CA ALA A 12 -19.82 -14.04 15.25
C ALA A 12 -21.17 -14.30 14.56
N PHE A 13 -21.96 -13.25 14.32
CA PHE A 13 -23.28 -13.33 13.71
C PHE A 13 -23.32 -13.01 12.21
N THR A 14 -22.17 -12.82 11.56
CA THR A 14 -22.11 -12.60 10.12
C THR A 14 -21.93 -13.93 9.39
N PRO A 15 -22.94 -14.40 8.62
CA PRO A 15 -22.77 -15.56 7.75
C PRO A 15 -21.69 -15.23 6.72
N HIS A 16 -20.61 -15.99 6.73
CA HIS A 16 -19.53 -15.88 5.77
C HIS A 16 -19.75 -16.95 4.72
N ASP A 17 -20.40 -16.59 3.62
CA ASP A 17 -20.43 -17.46 2.46
C ASP A 17 -18.99 -17.65 1.95
N PRO A 18 -18.52 -18.90 1.78
CA PRO A 18 -17.18 -19.14 1.29
C PRO A 18 -16.98 -18.50 -0.08
N PHE A 19 -15.84 -17.82 -0.25
CA PHE A 19 -15.50 -17.17 -1.50
C PHE A 19 -15.35 -18.20 -2.63
N GLY A 20 -16.00 -17.95 -3.77
CA GLY A 20 -15.84 -18.76 -4.96
C GLY A 20 -14.47 -18.57 -5.64
N PRO A 21 -14.05 -19.48 -6.55
CA PRO A 21 -12.76 -19.40 -7.26
C PRO A 21 -12.51 -18.07 -7.98
N VAL A 22 -13.56 -17.47 -8.54
CA VAL A 22 -13.50 -16.18 -9.24
C VAL A 22 -13.08 -15.04 -8.31
N ALA A 23 -13.51 -15.07 -7.04
CA ALA A 23 -13.12 -14.05 -6.06
C ALA A 23 -11.63 -14.09 -5.76
N TYR A 24 -11.03 -15.29 -5.66
CA TYR A 24 -9.58 -15.43 -5.46
C TYR A 24 -8.77 -14.88 -6.64
N ILE A 25 -9.23 -15.10 -7.87
CA ILE A 25 -8.61 -14.49 -9.06
C ILE A 25 -8.68 -12.96 -8.94
N GLY A 26 -9.84 -12.42 -8.58
CA GLY A 26 -10.02 -10.99 -8.30
C GLY A 26 -9.06 -10.46 -7.23
N PHE A 27 -8.83 -11.22 -6.16
CA PHE A 27 -7.89 -10.86 -5.10
C PHE A 27 -6.44 -10.82 -5.58
N VAL A 28 -6.00 -11.81 -6.36
CA VAL A 28 -4.65 -11.83 -6.93
C VAL A 28 -4.45 -10.64 -7.88
N VAL A 29 -5.42 -10.36 -8.73
CA VAL A 29 -5.41 -9.20 -9.64
C VAL A 29 -5.36 -7.90 -8.85
N ALA A 30 -6.21 -7.75 -7.83
CA ALA A 30 -6.23 -6.57 -6.98
C ALA A 30 -4.90 -6.34 -6.25
N ALA A 31 -4.32 -7.40 -5.67
CA ALA A 31 -3.01 -7.35 -5.03
C ALA A 31 -1.92 -6.90 -5.99
N GLY A 32 -1.89 -7.48 -7.21
CA GLY A 32 -0.93 -7.15 -8.25
C GLY A 32 -1.04 -5.69 -8.71
N LEU A 33 -2.26 -5.25 -9.04
CA LEU A 33 -2.52 -3.86 -9.45
C LEU A 33 -2.18 -2.85 -8.34
N GLY A 34 -2.52 -3.18 -7.10
CA GLY A 34 -2.15 -2.40 -5.93
C GLY A 34 -0.64 -2.27 -5.84
N GLY A 35 0.07 -3.40 -5.85
CA GLY A 35 1.54 -3.48 -5.80
C GLY A 35 2.22 -2.66 -6.88
N LEU A 36 1.80 -2.80 -8.13
CA LEU A 36 2.34 -2.04 -9.26
C LEU A 36 2.12 -0.53 -9.10
N THR A 37 0.93 -0.12 -8.68
CA THR A 37 0.60 1.29 -8.45
C THR A 37 1.42 1.87 -7.29
N GLY A 38 1.55 1.12 -6.20
CA GLY A 38 2.38 1.48 -5.05
C GLY A 38 3.86 1.60 -5.39
N TRP A 39 4.37 0.68 -6.21
CA TRP A 39 5.73 0.71 -6.73
C TRP A 39 5.98 1.93 -7.62
N TRP A 40 5.11 2.20 -8.59
CA TRP A 40 5.19 3.37 -9.46
C TRP A 40 5.16 4.68 -8.65
N ARG A 41 4.27 4.76 -7.66
CA ARG A 41 4.18 5.89 -6.73
C ARG A 41 5.44 6.05 -5.87
N ALA A 42 6.03 4.97 -5.36
CA ALA A 42 7.28 5.07 -4.60
C ALA A 42 8.42 5.63 -5.44
N LYS A 43 8.41 5.41 -6.75
CA LYS A 43 9.44 5.93 -7.64
C LYS A 43 9.47 7.46 -7.71
N THR A 44 8.32 8.11 -7.58
CA THR A 44 8.19 9.57 -7.69
C THR A 44 8.54 10.31 -6.40
N VAL A 45 8.76 9.58 -5.30
CA VAL A 45 9.21 10.17 -4.03
C VAL A 45 10.72 10.44 -4.10
N SER A 46 11.09 11.72 -4.10
CA SER A 46 12.48 12.14 -4.01
C SER A 46 12.98 12.02 -2.56
N MET A 47 13.97 11.14 -2.35
CA MET A 47 14.69 11.02 -1.08
C MET A 47 15.94 11.90 -1.16
N ARG A 48 15.96 13.02 -0.43
CA ARG A 48 17.18 13.80 -0.19
C ARG A 48 17.82 13.33 1.11
N TYR A 49 19.10 12.98 1.04
CA TYR A 49 19.93 12.71 2.21
C TYR A 49 20.46 14.05 2.73
N ASP A 50 20.15 14.38 3.98
CA ASP A 50 20.66 15.57 4.64
C ASP A 50 21.86 15.17 5.53
N ALA A 51 23.04 15.65 5.18
CA ALA A 51 24.30 15.27 5.82
C ALA A 51 24.51 15.96 7.17
N ASP A 52 23.85 17.09 7.43
CA ASP A 52 24.06 17.90 8.63
C ASP A 52 23.22 17.43 9.84
N ALA A 53 22.03 16.89 9.60
CA ALA A 53 21.11 16.50 10.69
C ALA A 53 21.17 15.02 11.07
N ALA A 54 21.88 14.18 10.30
CA ALA A 54 21.82 12.71 10.39
C ALA A 54 20.37 12.16 10.42
N GLN A 55 19.42 12.87 9.79
CA GLN A 55 18.00 12.51 9.78
C GLN A 55 17.43 12.59 8.37
N VAL A 56 16.73 11.52 7.97
CA VAL A 56 15.98 11.47 6.72
C VAL A 56 14.66 12.20 6.93
N MET A 57 14.60 13.47 6.55
CA MET A 57 13.38 14.27 6.59
C MET A 57 12.44 13.85 5.46
N ALA A 58 11.55 12.90 5.73
CA ALA A 58 10.47 12.54 4.84
C ALA A 58 9.39 13.64 4.91
N ARG A 59 9.31 14.51 3.89
CA ARG A 59 8.20 15.45 3.75
C ARG A 59 6.89 14.65 3.71
N THR A 60 6.04 14.85 4.71
CA THR A 60 4.70 14.25 4.78
C THR A 60 3.90 14.74 3.58
N SER A 61 3.84 13.92 2.53
CA SER A 61 3.20 14.29 1.29
C SER A 61 1.69 14.09 1.41
N ASN A 62 0.92 15.16 1.14
CA ASN A 62 -0.56 15.15 1.01
C ASN A 62 -1.09 14.08 0.03
N PHE A 63 -0.20 13.48 -0.76
CA PHE A 63 -0.52 12.46 -1.73
C PHE A 63 -1.14 11.18 -1.11
N ALA A 64 -0.86 10.87 0.16
CA ALA A 64 -1.47 9.70 0.81
C ALA A 64 -2.99 9.82 0.93
N VAL A 65 -3.48 11.01 1.30
CA VAL A 65 -4.91 11.29 1.40
C VAL A 65 -5.56 11.25 0.02
N LEU A 66 -4.92 11.82 -1.00
CA LEU A 66 -5.42 11.78 -2.38
C LEU A 66 -5.57 10.35 -2.92
N VAL A 67 -4.61 9.47 -2.64
CA VAL A 67 -4.70 8.05 -3.02
C VAL A 67 -5.85 7.36 -2.29
N LEU A 68 -6.03 7.63 -0.99
CA LEU A 68 -7.13 7.05 -0.23
C LEU A 68 -8.49 7.52 -0.74
N VAL A 69 -8.64 8.82 -1.00
CA VAL A 69 -9.85 9.42 -1.55
C VAL A 69 -10.14 8.85 -2.95
N GLY A 70 -9.13 8.80 -3.82
CA GLY A 70 -9.25 8.19 -5.15
C GLY A 70 -9.63 6.72 -5.09
N LEU A 71 -9.07 5.96 -4.14
CA LEU A 71 -9.42 4.56 -3.92
C LEU A 71 -10.89 4.41 -3.49
N MET A 72 -11.38 5.24 -2.58
CA MET A 72 -12.78 5.20 -2.14
C MET A 72 -13.75 5.63 -3.24
N ALA A 73 -13.38 6.61 -4.05
CA ALA A 73 -14.16 7.03 -5.21
C ALA A 73 -14.24 5.89 -6.25
N LEU A 74 -13.09 5.29 -6.60
CA LEU A 74 -13.03 4.17 -7.53
C LEU A 74 -13.81 2.97 -7.01
N ARG A 75 -13.70 2.66 -5.71
CA ARG A 75 -14.48 1.61 -5.05
C ARG A 75 -15.98 1.83 -5.20
N SER A 76 -16.43 3.04 -4.94
CA SER A 76 -17.84 3.39 -5.03
C SER A 76 -18.35 3.27 -6.46
N ALA A 77 -17.58 3.74 -7.45
CA ALA A 77 -17.94 3.66 -8.86
C ALA A 77 -18.00 2.20 -9.36
N VAL A 78 -16.99 1.40 -9.05
CA VAL A 78 -16.93 -0.03 -9.43
C VAL A 78 -18.07 -0.79 -8.78
N ARG A 79 -18.34 -0.57 -7.48
CA ARG A 79 -19.47 -1.20 -6.79
C ARG A 79 -20.81 -0.85 -7.45
N LEU A 80 -21.03 0.43 -7.79
CA LEU A 80 -22.27 0.86 -8.45
C LEU A 80 -22.43 0.20 -9.83
N TRP A 81 -21.35 0.10 -10.61
CA TRP A 81 -21.39 -0.56 -11.91
C TRP A 81 -21.70 -2.05 -11.79
N LEU A 82 -21.05 -2.75 -10.84
CA LEU A 82 -21.30 -4.17 -10.60
C LEU A 82 -22.69 -4.46 -10.03
N GLN A 83 -23.33 -3.53 -9.32
CA GLN A 83 -24.72 -3.70 -8.89
C GLN A 83 -25.71 -3.74 -10.07
N ASN A 84 -25.35 -3.10 -11.18
CA ASN A 84 -26.18 -3.06 -12.39
C ASN A 84 -25.82 -4.18 -13.39
N ALA A 85 -24.61 -4.73 -13.28
CA ALA A 85 -24.17 -5.85 -14.10
C ALA A 85 -24.47 -7.14 -13.33
N ASP A 86 -25.47 -7.91 -13.77
CA ASP A 86 -25.91 -9.17 -13.14
C ASP A 86 -24.87 -10.30 -13.33
N LEU A 87 -23.70 -10.11 -12.73
CA LEU A 87 -22.51 -10.94 -12.91
C LEU A 87 -22.40 -12.04 -11.84
N GLY A 88 -23.40 -12.17 -10.96
CA GLY A 88 -23.37 -13.12 -9.84
C GLY A 88 -22.21 -12.92 -8.86
N LEU A 89 -21.56 -11.75 -8.88
CA LEU A 89 -20.40 -11.46 -8.04
C LEU A 89 -20.83 -11.02 -6.64
N ASN A 90 -20.25 -11.65 -5.62
CA ASN A 90 -20.47 -11.26 -4.24
C ASN A 90 -19.91 -9.84 -3.98
N ILE A 91 -20.79 -8.91 -3.63
CA ILE A 91 -20.44 -7.50 -3.36
C ILE A 91 -19.46 -7.37 -2.18
N GLY A 92 -19.50 -8.31 -1.23
CA GLY A 92 -18.51 -8.43 -0.15
C GLY A 92 -17.11 -8.72 -0.69
N ALA A 93 -16.98 -9.66 -1.63
CA ALA A 93 -15.69 -9.95 -2.26
C ALA A 93 -15.11 -8.74 -3.02
N VAL A 94 -15.96 -7.89 -3.62
CA VAL A 94 -15.48 -6.63 -4.23
C VAL A 94 -14.85 -5.73 -3.18
N THR A 95 -15.50 -5.59 -2.02
CA THR A 95 -14.95 -4.79 -0.90
C THR A 95 -13.61 -5.33 -0.45
N ASP A 96 -13.49 -6.64 -0.27
CA ASP A 96 -12.26 -7.28 0.19
C ASP A 96 -11.14 -7.14 -0.86
N ALA A 97 -11.48 -7.20 -2.15
CA ALA A 97 -10.53 -6.93 -3.23
C ALA A 97 -9.95 -5.50 -3.15
N PHE A 98 -10.75 -4.49 -2.79
CA PHE A 98 -10.23 -3.12 -2.58
C PHE A 98 -9.31 -3.01 -1.36
N LEU A 99 -9.55 -3.79 -0.31
CA LEU A 99 -8.63 -3.87 0.84
C LEU A 99 -7.32 -4.54 0.45
N ILE A 100 -7.39 -5.65 -0.28
CA ILE A 100 -6.22 -6.37 -0.80
C ILE A 100 -5.42 -5.48 -1.77
N PHE A 101 -6.10 -4.70 -2.61
CA PHE A 101 -5.46 -3.67 -3.44
C PHE A 101 -4.70 -2.65 -2.58
N ALA A 102 -5.32 -2.12 -1.52
CA ALA A 102 -4.67 -1.17 -0.63
C ALA A 102 -3.42 -1.77 0.05
N ILE A 103 -3.51 -3.03 0.49
CA ILE A 103 -2.37 -3.78 1.05
C ILE A 103 -1.27 -3.90 0.00
N GLY A 104 -1.60 -4.35 -1.21
CA GLY A 104 -0.66 -4.43 -2.33
C GLY A 104 0.05 -3.11 -2.57
N LEU A 105 -0.71 -2.00 -2.61
CA LEU A 105 -0.18 -0.64 -2.78
C LEU A 105 0.83 -0.27 -1.69
N VAL A 106 0.51 -0.49 -0.42
CA VAL A 106 1.43 -0.20 0.68
C VAL A 106 2.67 -1.08 0.60
N VAL A 107 2.53 -2.38 0.34
CA VAL A 107 3.64 -3.32 0.26
C VAL A 107 4.57 -2.96 -0.90
N GLY A 108 4.03 -2.74 -2.11
CA GLY A 108 4.81 -2.35 -3.29
C GLY A 108 5.57 -1.04 -3.06
N GLN A 109 4.95 -0.09 -2.37
CA GLN A 109 5.60 1.15 -1.98
C GLN A 109 6.77 0.90 -1.00
N ARG A 110 6.56 0.07 0.02
CA ARG A 110 7.57 -0.25 1.05
C ARG A 110 8.76 -1.00 0.47
N VAL A 111 8.53 -1.95 -0.44
CA VAL A 111 9.59 -2.73 -1.11
C VAL A 111 10.53 -1.81 -1.90
N GLU A 112 10.01 -0.91 -2.74
CA GLU A 112 10.85 0.02 -3.51
C GLU A 112 11.65 0.96 -2.60
N MET A 113 11.02 1.51 -1.55
CA MET A 113 11.71 2.38 -0.60
C MET A 113 12.83 1.64 0.12
N TRP A 114 12.62 0.37 0.49
CA TRP A 114 13.64 -0.47 1.11
C TRP A 114 14.81 -0.75 0.17
N ILE A 115 14.53 -1.09 -1.10
CA ILE A 115 15.56 -1.31 -2.12
C ILE A 115 16.42 -0.05 -2.30
N ARG A 116 15.78 1.12 -2.48
CA ARG A 116 16.46 2.41 -2.67
C ARG A 116 17.29 2.81 -1.45
N ALA A 117 16.74 2.69 -0.25
CA ALA A 117 17.47 2.98 0.98
C ALA A 117 18.69 2.07 1.15
N ARG A 118 18.58 0.79 0.77
CA ARG A 118 19.71 -0.16 0.82
C ARG A 118 20.78 0.17 -0.21
N ALA A 119 20.41 0.62 -1.40
CA ALA A 119 21.35 1.08 -2.42
C ALA A 119 22.13 2.33 -1.94
N LEU A 120 21.45 3.31 -1.34
CA LEU A 120 22.09 4.50 -0.78
C LEU A 120 23.09 4.17 0.33
N LYS A 121 22.74 3.26 1.26
CA LYS A 121 23.64 2.81 2.34
C LYS A 121 24.93 2.18 1.80
N ARG A 122 24.84 1.39 0.73
CA ARG A 122 26.02 0.78 0.08
C ARG A 122 26.91 1.83 -0.61
N GLY A 123 26.31 2.82 -1.26
CA GLY A 123 27.05 3.92 -1.90
C GLY A 123 27.74 4.85 -0.89
N GLY A 124 27.07 5.19 0.22
CA GLY A 124 27.63 6.02 1.29
C GLY A 124 28.79 5.36 2.04
N ALA A 125 28.73 4.04 2.26
CA ALA A 125 29.82 3.28 2.86
C ALA A 125 31.08 3.20 1.97
N GLY A 126 30.91 3.24 0.63
CA GLY A 126 32.05 3.33 -0.30
C GLY A 126 32.68 4.73 -0.35
N ALA A 127 31.88 5.78 -0.20
CA ALA A 127 32.36 7.16 -0.20
C ALA A 127 33.11 7.54 1.10
N SER A 128 32.71 7.00 2.26
CA SER A 128 33.43 7.24 3.52
C SER A 128 34.78 6.53 3.59
N MET A 129 34.97 5.43 2.87
CA MET A 129 36.27 4.73 2.76
C MET A 129 37.27 5.46 1.85
N LEU A 130 36.80 6.37 0.98
CA LEU A 130 37.62 7.18 0.07
C LEU A 130 38.01 8.55 0.63
N ALA A 131 37.72 8.84 1.91
CA ALA A 131 38.18 10.04 2.59
C ALA A 131 39.34 9.74 3.58
N PRO A 132 40.55 9.35 3.14
CA PRO A 132 41.73 9.46 3.98
C PRO A 132 42.21 10.92 3.96
N GLY A 133 42.26 11.55 5.14
CA GLY A 133 43.07 12.75 5.35
C GLY A 133 42.40 14.10 5.11
N ARG A 134 41.53 14.51 6.03
CA ARG A 134 41.56 15.91 6.50
C ARG A 134 41.70 15.89 8.02
N ALA A 135 42.92 15.59 8.46
CA ALA A 135 43.38 15.95 9.79
C ALA A 135 43.61 17.47 9.80
N SER A 136 43.05 18.09 10.85
CA SER A 136 43.46 19.31 11.56
C SER A 136 44.59 20.15 10.95
#